data_AF-A0A7C3TMA5-F1
#
_entry.id   AF-A0A7C3TMA5-F1
#
_cell.length_a   1.000
_cell.length_b   1.000
_cell.length_c   1.000
_cell.angle_alpha   90.00
_cell.angle_beta   90.00
_cell.angle_gamma   90.00
#
_symmetry.space_group_name_H-M   'P 1'
#
loop_
_entity.id
_entity.type
_entity.pdbx_description
1 polymer ?
#
loop_
_entity_poly.entity_id
_entity_poly.type
_entity_poly.pdbx_seq_one_letter_code
_entity_poly.pdbx_strand_id
1 'polypeptide(L)' 'MYKPRPRLEHLNTYEGHVKMVDNEMNRTASVYFKNGQAYCDLCDSNECLHLDYSYTIKDVLDALEKHGYSIPKPKLKFKI' A
#
# COMPACT_ATOMS: atom_id res chain seq x y z
N MET A 1 -14.72 23.01 -11.69
CA MET A 1 -13.75 22.97 -10.57
C MET A 1 -12.91 21.71 -10.72
N TYR A 2 -11.62 21.83 -10.96
CA TYR A 2 -10.72 20.67 -10.99
C TYR A 2 -10.43 20.24 -9.56
N LYS A 3 -10.87 19.05 -9.16
CA LYS A 3 -10.42 18.43 -7.90
C LYS A 3 -9.05 17.79 -8.17
N PRO A 4 -7.99 18.13 -7.42
CA PRO A 4 -6.73 17.43 -7.55
C PRO A 4 -6.96 15.95 -7.21
N ARG A 5 -6.52 15.05 -8.09
CA ARG A 5 -6.50 13.63 -7.79
C ARG A 5 -5.40 13.37 -6.75
N PRO A 6 -5.66 12.57 -5.70
CA PRO A 6 -4.61 12.17 -4.78
C PRO A 6 -3.54 11.39 -5.54
N ARG A 7 -2.29 11.45 -5.07
CA ARG A 7 -1.20 10.67 -5.69
C ARG A 7 -1.54 9.18 -5.71
N LEU A 8 -2.03 8.66 -4.58
CA LEU A 8 -2.30 7.25 -4.39
C LEU A 8 -3.79 6.99 -4.19
N GLU A 9 -4.29 6.01 -4.93
CA GLU A 9 -5.68 5.57 -4.84
C GLU A 9 -5.72 4.05 -4.68
N HIS A 10 -6.32 3.58 -3.57
CA HIS A 10 -6.61 2.17 -3.37
C HIS A 10 -7.60 1.69 -4.44
N LEU A 11 -7.26 0.61 -5.15
CA LEU A 11 -8.13 -0.03 -6.12
C LEU A 11 -8.86 -1.24 -5.53
N ASN A 12 -8.10 -2.17 -4.96
CA ASN A 12 -8.66 -3.41 -4.42
C ASN A 12 -7.69 -4.10 -3.46
N THR A 13 -8.24 -4.91 -2.56
CA THR A 13 -7.48 -5.78 -1.66
C THR A 13 -7.74 -7.24 -2.04
N TYR A 14 -6.68 -8.04 -2.12
CA TYR A 14 -6.72 -9.48 -2.39
C TYR A 14 -6.08 -10.23 -1.21
N GLU A 15 -6.24 -11.56 -1.16
CA GLU A 15 -5.75 -12.39 -0.03
C GLU A 15 -4.25 -12.22 0.28
N GLY A 16 -3.41 -11.91 -0.72
CA GLY A 16 -1.96 -11.79 -0.55
C GLY A 16 -1.35 -10.46 -0.99
N HIS A 17 -2.14 -9.54 -1.53
CA HIS A 17 -1.63 -8.25 -2.00
C HIS A 17 -2.71 -7.17 -2.06
N VAL A 18 -2.30 -5.91 -2.02
CA VAL A 18 -3.18 -4.76 -2.29
C VAL A 18 -2.76 -4.08 -3.58
N LYS A 19 -3.74 -3.64 -4.37
CA LYS A 19 -3.51 -2.94 -5.64
C LYS A 19 -3.90 -1.48 -5.50
N MET A 20 -3.08 -0.59 -6.03
CA MET A 20 -3.29 0.87 -5.98
C MET A 20 -2.79 1.56 -7.25
N VAL A 21 -3.36 2.73 -7.56
CA VAL A 21 -2.87 3.61 -8.64
C VAL A 21 -1.93 4.64 -8.05
N ASP A 22 -0.80 4.87 -8.71
CA ASP A 22 0.03 6.07 -8.54
C ASP A 22 -0.24 7.01 -9.72
N ASN A 23 -1.01 8.07 -9.47
CA ASN A 23 -1.41 9.07 -10.46
C ASN A 23 -0.26 9.97 -10.90
N GLU A 24 0.79 10.13 -10.09
CA GLU A 24 1.99 10.89 -10.50
C GLU A 24 2.86 10.07 -11.46
N MET A 25 2.94 8.75 -11.25
CA MET A 25 3.67 7.84 -12.14
C MET A 25 2.81 7.35 -13.33
N ASN A 26 1.49 7.58 -13.29
CA ASN A 26 0.50 7.02 -14.22
C ASN A 26 0.64 5.49 -14.36
N ARG A 27 0.83 4.81 -13.23
CA ARG A 27 1.08 3.37 -13.14
C ARG A 27 0.26 2.75 -12.01
N THR A 28 0.13 1.43 -12.05
CA THR A 28 -0.45 0.65 -10.95
C THR A 28 0.68 -0.01 -10.15
N ALA A 29 0.54 -0.03 -8.83
CA ALA A 29 1.42 -0.72 -7.92
C ALA A 29 0.65 -1.81 -7.17
N SER A 30 1.33 -2.91 -6.90
CA SER A 30 0.86 -4.04 -6.11
C SER A 30 1.83 -4.24 -4.94
N VAL A 31 1.31 -4.17 -3.72
CA VAL A 31 2.08 -4.48 -2.52
C VAL A 31 1.69 -5.86 -2.04
N TYR A 32 2.64 -6.80 -2.09
CA TYR A 32 2.48 -8.18 -1.67
C TYR A 32 2.85 -8.33 -0.20
N PHE A 33 2.08 -9.14 0.53
CA PHE A 33 2.34 -9.47 1.93
C PHE A 33 2.61 -10.97 2.05
N LYS A 34 3.81 -11.36 2.47
CA LYS A 34 4.20 -12.77 2.63
C LYS A 34 5.14 -12.93 3.81
N ASN A 35 4.84 -13.88 4.70
CA ASN A 35 5.66 -14.21 5.88
C ASN A 35 5.99 -12.98 6.76
N GLY A 36 5.03 -12.06 6.92
CA GLY A 36 5.22 -10.82 7.70
C GLY A 36 6.11 -9.77 7.02
N GLN A 37 6.52 -9.99 5.77
CA GLN A 37 7.24 -9.02 4.96
C GLN A 37 6.32 -8.47 3.88
N ALA A 38 6.57 -7.23 3.46
CA ALA A 38 5.87 -6.61 2.36
C ALA A 38 6.85 -6.17 1.28
N TYR A 39 6.38 -6.19 0.03
CA TYR A 39 7.18 -5.87 -1.14
C TYR A 39 6.31 -5.22 -2.22
N CYS A 40 6.81 -4.13 -2.81
CA CYS A 40 6.15 -3.44 -3.90
C CYS A 40 6.76 -3.87 -5.25
N ASP A 41 5.92 -4.36 -6.15
CA ASP A 41 6.32 -4.73 -7.52
C ASP A 41 6.83 -3.55 -8.36
N LEU A 42 6.22 -2.37 -8.21
CA LEU A 42 6.52 -1.20 -9.00
C LEU A 42 7.86 -0.58 -8.61
N CYS A 43 8.19 -0.58 -7.32
CA CYS A 43 9.42 -0.01 -6.79
C CYS A 43 10.55 -1.03 -6.66
N ASP A 44 10.27 -2.33 -6.83
CA ASP A 44 11.20 -3.42 -6.54
C ASP A 44 11.85 -3.27 -5.15
N SER A 45 11.05 -2.90 -4.15
CA SER A 45 11.53 -2.50 -2.83
C SER A 45 10.57 -2.93 -1.72
N ASN A 46 11.13 -3.15 -0.53
CA ASN A 46 10.40 -3.36 0.73
C ASN A 46 10.26 -2.06 1.56
N GLU A 47 10.75 -0.94 1.04
CA GLU A 47 10.61 0.38 1.62
C GLU A 47 10.29 1.39 0.51
N CYS A 48 9.02 1.77 0.40
CA CYS A 48 8.56 2.79 -0.53
C CYS A 48 7.22 3.40 -0.06
N LEU A 49 6.79 4.46 -0.74
CA LEU A 49 5.53 5.14 -0.44
C LEU A 49 4.30 4.23 -0.66
N HIS A 50 4.34 3.31 -1.61
CA HIS A 50 3.21 2.39 -1.89
C HIS A 50 3.02 1.42 -0.72
N LEU A 51 4.12 0.92 -0.15
CA LEU A 51 4.12 0.12 1.06
C LEU A 51 3.52 0.90 2.24
N ASP A 52 4.03 2.10 2.49
CA ASP A 52 3.54 2.89 3.61
C ASP A 52 2.04 3.22 3.46
N TYR A 53 1.56 3.43 2.23
CA TYR A 53 0.15 3.70 1.96
C TYR A 53 -0.69 2.45 2.20
N SER A 54 -0.19 1.28 1.84
CA SER A 54 -0.86 0.02 2.10
C SER A 54 -1.14 -0.21 3.59
N TYR A 55 -0.25 0.25 4.49
CA TYR A 55 -0.45 0.18 5.93
C TYR A 55 -1.47 1.19 6.48
N THR A 56 -1.99 2.09 5.64
CA THR A 56 -3.11 2.97 6.01
C THR A 56 -4.46 2.39 5.66
N ILE A 57 -4.50 1.31 4.87
CA ILE A 57 -5.73 0.67 4.40
C ILE A 57 -6.24 -0.30 5.48
N LYS A 58 -7.46 -0.07 5.94
CA LYS A 58 -8.06 -0.86 7.03
C LYS A 58 -8.08 -2.36 6.73
N ASP A 59 -8.48 -2.77 5.51
CA ASP A 59 -8.52 -4.19 5.14
C ASP A 59 -7.14 -4.86 5.21
N VAL A 60 -6.07 -4.12 4.89
CA VAL A 60 -4.69 -4.63 5.00
C VAL A 60 -4.33 -4.82 6.46
N LEU A 61 -4.64 -3.85 7.32
CA LEU A 61 -4.39 -3.94 8.75
C LEU A 61 -5.14 -5.12 9.39
N ASP A 62 -6.43 -5.27 9.06
CA ASP A 62 -7.27 -6.37 9.56
C ASP A 62 -6.74 -7.74 9.08
N ALA A 63 -6.23 -7.82 7.85
CA ALA A 63 -5.62 -9.05 7.32
C ALA A 63 -4.30 -9.38 8.04
N LEU A 64 -3.41 -8.41 8.22
CA LEU A 64 -2.15 -8.61 8.94
C LEU A 64 -2.38 -9.06 10.39
N GLU A 65 -3.34 -8.45 11.08
CA GLU A 65 -3.72 -8.81 12.45
C GLU A 65 -4.25 -10.26 12.52
N LYS A 66 -5.17 -10.65 11.63
CA LYS A 66 -5.72 -12.01 11.57
C LYS A 66 -4.65 -13.08 11.36
N HIS A 67 -3.59 -12.75 10.62
CA HIS A 67 -2.46 -13.66 10.39
C HIS A 67 -1.39 -13.59 11.49
N GLY A 68 -1.57 -12.76 12.52
CA GLY A 68 -0.62 -12.60 13.62
C GLY A 68 0.67 -11.87 13.21
N TYR A 69 0.65 -11.12 12.11
CA TYR A 69 1.80 -10.34 11.67
C TYR A 69 1.88 -9.00 12.41
N SER A 70 3.10 -8.54 12.67
CA SER A 70 3.32 -7.21 13.24
C SER A 70 2.90 -6.15 12.23
N ILE A 71 2.04 -5.24 12.65
CA ILE A 71 1.63 -4.08 11.84
C ILE A 71 2.79 -3.06 11.87
N PRO A 72 3.49 -2.83 10.76
CA PRO A 72 4.53 -1.82 10.72
C PRO A 72 3.90 -0.42 10.74
N LYS A 73 4.59 0.52 11.37
CA LYS A 73 4.20 1.93 11.32
C LYS A 73 4.67 2.51 9.99
N PRO A 74 3.80 3.20 9.24
CA PRO A 74 4.21 3.86 8.00
C PRO A 74 5.33 4.86 8.30
N LYS A 75 6.44 4.79 7.56
CA LYS A 75 7.63 5.64 7.79
C LYS A 75 7.52 6.98 7.09
N LEU A 76 6.89 7.00 5.92
CA LEU A 76 6.73 8.19 5.10
C LEU A 76 5.50 8.99 5.53
N LYS A 77 5.70 10.30 5.74
CA LYS A 77 4.61 11.24 6.01
C LYS A 77 3.85 11.49 4.71
N PHE A 78 2.64 10.97 4.61
CA PHE A 78 1.73 11.33 3.53
C PHE A 78 1.24 12.78 3.71
N LYS A 79 1.41 13.62 2.68
CA LYS A 79 0.50 14.75 2.47
C LYS A 79 -0.71 14.19 1.74
N ILE A 80 -1.70 13.72 2.50
CA ILE A 80 -3.02 13.32 1.98
C ILE A 80 -3.84 14.60 1.76
#